data_AF-A0A343VRM7-F1
#
_entry.id   AF-A0A343VRM7-F1
#
_cell.length_a   1.000
_cell.length_b   1.000
_cell.length_c   1.000
_cell.angle_alpha   90.00
_cell.angle_beta   90.00
_cell.angle_gamma   90.00
#
_symmetry.space_group_name_H-M   'P 1'
#
loop_
_entity.id
_entity.type
_entity.pdbx_description
1 polymer ?
#
loop_
_entity_poly.entity_id
_entity_poly.type
_entity_poly.pdbx_seq_one_letter_code
_entity_poly.pdbx_strand_id
1 'polypeptide(L)'
;MTAAAKERVPVAHHTCLTMSCTRCGETYNDETNIHFGCLNDAIKELTAEGWVFTADSLLCETCLDEDEDSGAPAPVAAELCEYCWPPLFPDGTQPDHCMCTEDREPPGVPPPVINGQHPAIAQRQCITITCPDCGSGVTADDDERGEPHYSSIEAALTDVGADYEWIVSDVVICCRSCASRRECAATEHDFPDQPQMIREDLEYRWCRNCHSPLTMPVINPEMTWP
;
A
#
# COMPACT_ATOMS: atom_id res chain seq x y z
N MET A 1 -5.35 -13.47 -21.00
CA MET A 1 -3.93 -13.69 -20.72
C MET A 1 -3.62 -15.17 -20.51
N THR A 2 -2.41 -15.60 -20.85
CA THR A 2 -1.88 -16.95 -20.62
C THR A 2 -1.37 -17.12 -19.18
N ALA A 3 -1.29 -18.37 -18.71
CA ALA A 3 -0.77 -18.68 -17.36
C ALA A 3 0.69 -18.21 -17.17
N ALA A 4 1.52 -18.32 -18.23
CA ALA A 4 2.91 -17.88 -18.20
C ALA A 4 3.08 -16.35 -18.11
N ALA A 5 2.09 -15.58 -18.57
CA ALA A 5 2.09 -14.12 -18.42
C ALA A 5 1.79 -13.70 -16.98
N LYS A 6 0.92 -14.44 -16.29
CA LYS A 6 0.58 -14.19 -14.88
C LYS A 6 1.77 -14.42 -13.92
N GLU A 7 2.61 -15.42 -14.20
CA GLU A 7 3.80 -15.72 -13.38
C GLU A 7 4.91 -14.66 -13.45
N ARG A 8 4.85 -13.72 -14.41
CA ARG A 8 5.85 -12.66 -14.58
C ARG A 8 5.47 -11.33 -13.94
N VAL A 9 4.31 -11.26 -13.30
CA VAL A 9 3.86 -10.06 -12.60
C VAL A 9 4.68 -9.92 -11.32
N PRO A 10 5.40 -8.81 -11.11
CA PRO A 10 6.03 -8.54 -9.83
C PRO A 10 4.93 -8.34 -8.79
N VAL A 11 4.75 -9.35 -7.95
CA VAL A 11 3.81 -9.31 -6.83
C VAL A 11 4.60 -9.29 -5.53
N ALA A 12 4.25 -8.36 -4.64
CA ALA A 12 4.68 -8.42 -3.25
C ALA A 12 3.56 -9.06 -2.45
N HIS A 13 3.90 -10.08 -1.64
CA HIS A 13 2.95 -10.74 -0.75
C HIS A 13 2.98 -10.07 0.61
N HIS A 14 1.79 -9.87 1.18
CA HIS A 14 1.59 -9.19 2.45
C HIS A 14 0.62 -9.97 3.33
N THR A 15 0.87 -9.94 4.64
CA THR A 15 -0.13 -10.37 5.62
C THR A 15 -0.85 -9.14 6.12
N CYS A 16 -2.16 -9.06 5.85
CA CYS A 16 -2.97 -7.92 6.24
C CYS A 16 -4.08 -8.33 7.22
N LEU A 17 -4.60 -7.34 7.93
CA LEU A 17 -5.70 -7.52 8.87
C LEU A 17 -7.01 -7.08 8.23
N THR A 18 -8.02 -7.94 8.33
CA THR A 18 -9.42 -7.60 8.08
C THR A 18 -10.17 -7.57 9.39
N MET A 19 -11.07 -6.58 9.53
CA MET A 19 -11.88 -6.39 10.72
C MET A 19 -13.34 -6.64 10.39
N SER A 20 -14.01 -7.46 11.18
CA SER A 20 -15.43 -7.76 10.99
C SER A 20 -16.22 -7.52 12.27
N CYS A 21 -17.44 -7.01 12.13
CA CYS A 21 -18.36 -6.83 13.23
C CYS A 21 -18.67 -8.20 13.84
N THR A 22 -18.40 -8.36 15.12
CA THR A 22 -18.57 -9.65 15.81
C THR A 22 -20.03 -10.08 15.94
N ARG A 23 -20.98 -9.14 15.73
CA ARG A 23 -22.42 -9.39 15.82
C ARG A 23 -23.03 -9.76 14.47
N CYS A 24 -22.93 -8.88 13.48
CA CYS A 24 -23.57 -9.10 12.16
C CYS A 24 -22.63 -9.77 11.13
N GLY A 25 -21.33 -9.86 11.41
CA GLY A 25 -20.34 -10.41 10.48
C GLY A 25 -19.94 -9.48 9.34
N GLU A 26 -20.48 -8.25 9.31
CA GLU A 26 -20.11 -7.23 8.32
C GLU A 26 -18.61 -6.96 8.38
N THR A 27 -17.92 -7.06 7.24
CA THR A 27 -16.49 -6.80 7.16
C THR A 27 -16.28 -5.34 6.79
N TYR A 28 -15.45 -4.64 7.56
CA TYR A 28 -15.10 -3.27 7.29
C TYR A 28 -14.51 -3.16 5.89
N ASN A 29 -15.18 -2.39 5.04
CA ASN A 29 -14.72 -1.98 3.73
C ASN A 29 -14.39 -3.13 2.75
N ASP A 30 -15.28 -4.13 2.69
CA ASP A 30 -15.22 -5.28 1.75
C ASP A 30 -15.20 -4.84 0.27
N GLU A 31 -15.70 -3.64 -0.03
CA GLU A 31 -15.80 -3.12 -1.40
C GLU A 31 -14.50 -2.51 -1.94
N THR A 32 -13.62 -1.96 -1.09
CA THR A 32 -12.39 -1.26 -1.55
C THR A 32 -11.08 -1.96 -1.20
N ASN A 33 -11.13 -3.18 -0.66
CA ASN A 33 -9.96 -3.98 -0.27
C ASN A 33 -8.94 -3.25 0.63
N ILE A 34 -9.41 -2.31 1.46
CA ILE A 34 -8.53 -1.65 2.43
C ILE A 34 -8.25 -2.66 3.54
N HIS A 35 -7.02 -3.17 3.54
CA HIS A 35 -6.52 -4.03 4.59
C HIS A 35 -5.45 -3.29 5.37
N PHE A 36 -5.37 -3.57 6.68
CA PHE A 36 -4.43 -2.87 7.53
C PHE A 36 -3.12 -3.64 7.63
N GLY A 37 -2.00 -2.94 7.45
CA GLY A 37 -0.65 -3.48 7.68
C GLY A 37 -0.34 -3.67 9.16
N CYS A 38 -1.04 -2.97 10.05
CA CYS A 38 -0.92 -3.15 11.49
C CYS A 38 -2.22 -2.86 12.25
N LEU A 39 -2.31 -3.38 13.47
CA LEU A 39 -3.49 -3.25 14.33
C LEU A 39 -3.72 -1.80 14.79
N ASN A 40 -2.65 -1.02 14.98
CA ASN A 40 -2.76 0.39 15.39
C ASN A 40 -3.50 1.22 14.34
N ASP A 41 -3.20 1.01 13.07
CA ASP A 41 -3.84 1.73 11.96
C ASP A 41 -5.28 1.30 11.81
N ALA A 42 -5.55 0.00 11.93
CA ALA A 42 -6.92 -0.53 11.96
C ALA A 42 -7.75 0.14 13.07
N ILE A 43 -7.24 0.17 14.31
CA ILE A 43 -7.99 0.76 15.44
C ILE A 43 -8.25 2.24 15.21
N LYS A 44 -7.27 3.00 14.74
CA LYS A 44 -7.44 4.43 14.45
C LYS A 44 -8.52 4.66 13.40
N GLU A 45 -8.44 3.94 12.28
CA GLU A 45 -9.37 4.08 11.17
C GLU A 45 -10.79 3.68 11.58
N LEU A 46 -10.96 2.48 12.13
CA LEU A 46 -12.27 1.98 12.55
C LEU A 46 -12.92 2.88 13.60
N THR A 47 -12.15 3.39 14.57
CA THR A 47 -12.67 4.34 15.57
C THR A 47 -13.08 5.67 14.93
N ALA A 48 -12.35 6.15 13.92
CA ALA A 48 -12.71 7.36 13.18
C ALA A 48 -14.02 7.18 12.39
N GLU A 49 -14.25 5.98 11.87
CA GLU A 49 -15.46 5.57 11.14
C GLU A 49 -16.60 5.10 12.07
N GLY A 50 -16.50 5.37 13.38
CA GLY A 50 -17.59 5.12 14.33
C GLY A 50 -17.76 3.66 14.76
N TRP A 51 -16.84 2.77 14.40
CA TRP A 51 -16.82 1.41 14.95
C TRP A 51 -16.26 1.44 16.38
N VAL A 52 -16.80 0.57 17.24
CA VAL A 52 -16.41 0.52 18.65
C VAL A 52 -15.80 -0.83 18.98
N PHE A 53 -14.58 -0.80 19.49
CA PHE A 53 -13.95 -1.97 20.08
C PHE A 53 -14.24 -2.07 21.56
N THR A 54 -14.48 -3.30 22.02
CA THR A 54 -14.38 -3.71 23.42
C THR A 54 -13.26 -4.73 23.57
N ALA A 55 -13.11 -5.34 24.76
CA ALA A 55 -12.15 -6.43 24.94
C ALA A 55 -12.52 -7.69 24.13
N ASP A 56 -13.82 -7.90 23.88
CA ASP A 56 -14.36 -9.15 23.33
C ASP A 56 -15.16 -8.94 22.03
N SER A 57 -15.40 -7.70 21.62
CA SER A 57 -16.27 -7.38 20.49
C SER A 57 -15.77 -6.18 19.68
N LEU A 58 -16.12 -6.20 18.40
CA LEU A 58 -16.05 -5.04 17.52
C LEU A 58 -17.44 -4.86 16.92
N LEU A 59 -18.02 -3.69 17.10
CA LEU A 59 -19.38 -3.39 16.63
C LEU A 59 -19.33 -2.31 15.55
N CYS A 60 -20.02 -2.57 14.44
CA CYS A 60 -20.29 -1.55 13.42
C CYS A 60 -21.37 -0.58 13.90
N GLU A 61 -21.48 0.57 13.24
CA GLU A 61 -22.47 1.62 13.53
C GLU A 61 -23.89 1.06 13.66
N THR A 62 -24.32 0.19 12.74
CA THR A 62 -25.67 -0.40 12.77
C THR A 62 -25.90 -1.31 13.98
N CYS A 63 -24.86 -1.98 14.47
CA CYS A 63 -24.95 -2.86 15.63
C CYS A 63 -24.78 -2.11 16.96
N LEU A 64 -24.33 -0.85 16.92
CA LEU A 64 -24.19 0.01 18.09
C LEU A 64 -25.54 0.60 18.52
N ASP A 65 -26.42 0.92 17.57
CA ASP A 65 -27.73 1.51 17.86
C ASP A 65 -28.70 0.58 18.63
N GLU A 66 -28.43 -0.72 18.68
CA GLU A 66 -29.27 -1.69 19.42
C GLU A 66 -28.90 -1.81 20.91
N ASP A 67 -27.77 -1.25 21.35
CA ASP A 67 -27.32 -1.28 22.74
C ASP A 67 -26.90 0.14 23.18
N GLU A 68 -27.57 0.66 24.21
CA GLU A 68 -27.41 2.01 24.79
C GLU A 68 -25.99 2.60 24.70
N ASP A 69 -25.92 3.86 24.25
CA ASP A 69 -24.83 4.86 24.37
C ASP A 69 -23.66 4.35 25.21
N SER A 70 -22.81 3.52 24.59
CA SER A 70 -21.63 3.01 25.27
C SER A 70 -20.64 4.17 25.25
N GLY A 71 -20.61 4.96 26.32
CA GLY A 71 -19.51 5.86 26.67
C GLY A 71 -18.21 5.10 26.95
N ALA A 72 -17.92 4.08 26.15
CA ALA A 72 -16.76 3.23 26.22
C ALA A 72 -15.53 4.08 25.90
N PRO A 73 -14.48 4.01 26.73
CA PRO A 73 -13.25 4.73 26.45
C PRO A 73 -12.68 4.31 25.09
N ALA A 74 -12.07 5.27 24.38
CA ALA A 74 -11.44 5.00 23.09
C ALA A 74 -10.40 3.86 23.24
N PRO A 75 -10.45 2.83 22.37
CA PRO A 75 -9.52 1.72 22.43
C PRO A 75 -8.08 2.21 22.18
N VAL A 76 -7.12 1.66 22.93
CA VAL A 76 -5.70 1.96 22.74
C VAL A 76 -5.00 0.72 22.22
N ALA A 77 -4.35 0.88 21.09
CA ALA A 77 -3.48 -0.12 20.51
C ALA A 77 -2.12 -0.06 21.22
N ALA A 78 -1.72 -1.17 21.86
CA ALA A 78 -0.48 -1.24 22.62
C ALA A 78 0.54 -2.15 21.91
N GLU A 79 1.74 -1.62 21.66
CA GLU A 79 2.91 -2.44 21.29
C GLU A 79 3.35 -3.23 22.53
N LEU A 80 2.79 -4.42 22.67
CA LEU A 80 3.15 -5.33 23.76
C LEU A 80 4.38 -6.15 23.39
N CYS A 81 5.23 -6.43 24.37
CA CYS A 81 6.40 -7.28 24.18
C CYS A 81 5.97 -8.72 23.86
N GLU A 82 6.48 -9.26 22.75
CA GLU A 82 6.14 -10.57 22.17
C GLU A 82 6.37 -11.78 23.10
N TYR A 83 7.24 -11.64 24.11
CA TYR A 83 7.45 -12.67 25.13
C TYR A 83 6.42 -12.59 26.26
N CYS A 84 6.09 -11.36 26.66
CA CYS A 84 5.25 -11.09 27.80
C CYS A 84 3.74 -11.08 27.39
N TRP A 85 3.44 -10.90 26.09
CA TRP A 85 2.13 -11.06 25.44
C TRP A 85 2.34 -11.54 23.98
N PRO A 86 1.54 -12.48 23.44
CA PRO A 86 1.89 -13.16 22.19
C PRO A 86 1.99 -12.21 20.96
N PRO A 87 2.92 -12.47 20.02
CA PRO A 87 3.23 -11.60 18.88
C PRO A 87 2.11 -11.53 17.83
N LEU A 88 2.04 -10.38 17.14
CA LEU A 88 1.12 -10.12 16.01
C LEU A 88 1.48 -10.90 14.73
N PHE A 89 2.67 -11.50 14.65
CA PHE A 89 3.15 -12.23 13.49
C PHE A 89 3.76 -13.59 13.89
N PRO A 90 3.14 -14.73 13.53
CA PRO A 90 3.59 -16.06 13.94
C PRO A 90 4.82 -16.59 13.18
N ASP A 91 5.30 -15.88 12.15
CA ASP A 91 6.38 -16.35 11.27
C ASP A 91 7.80 -15.98 11.76
N GLY A 92 7.89 -15.22 12.86
CA GLY A 92 9.16 -14.95 13.55
C GLY A 92 9.51 -16.08 14.53
N THR A 93 10.80 -16.43 14.62
CA THR A 93 11.28 -17.28 15.73
C THR A 93 10.93 -16.60 17.06
N GLN A 94 10.11 -17.25 17.87
CA GLN A 94 9.76 -16.79 19.21
C GLN A 94 11.05 -16.44 19.99
N PRO A 95 11.19 -15.22 20.52
CA PRO A 95 12.39 -14.85 21.27
C PRO A 95 12.51 -15.68 22.55
N ASP A 96 13.73 -16.14 22.88
CA ASP A 96 13.98 -17.02 24.02
C ASP A 96 13.87 -16.31 25.39
N HIS A 97 13.75 -14.97 25.43
CA HIS A 97 13.66 -14.18 26.67
C HIS A 97 12.92 -12.84 26.46
N CYS A 98 12.18 -12.37 27.48
CA CYS A 98 11.55 -11.03 27.48
C CYS A 98 12.66 -9.96 27.60
N MET A 99 12.67 -8.99 26.69
CA MET A 99 13.58 -7.82 26.73
C MET A 99 12.99 -6.63 27.50
N CYS A 100 11.83 -6.79 28.13
CA CYS A 100 11.30 -5.79 29.05
C CYS A 100 12.26 -5.66 30.23
N THR A 101 12.77 -4.46 30.48
CA THR A 101 13.37 -4.11 31.78
C THR A 101 12.37 -4.45 32.88
N GLU A 102 12.76 -5.25 33.87
CA GLU A 102 11.91 -5.66 35.02
C GLU A 102 11.28 -4.45 35.76
N ASP A 103 11.88 -3.27 35.60
CA ASP A 103 11.43 -2.00 36.22
C ASP A 103 10.41 -1.20 35.39
N ARG A 104 10.07 -1.65 34.16
CA ARG A 104 9.00 -1.02 33.39
C ARG A 104 7.67 -1.61 33.84
N GLU A 105 7.02 -0.93 34.78
CA GLU A 105 5.60 -1.10 35.02
C GLU A 105 4.91 -1.04 33.64
N PRO A 106 4.16 -2.08 33.21
CA PRO A 106 3.46 -2.00 31.94
C PRO A 106 2.63 -0.71 32.01
N PRO A 107 2.68 0.16 30.98
CA PRO A 107 1.85 1.34 30.99
C PRO A 107 0.44 0.89 31.36
N GLY A 108 -0.17 1.53 32.36
CA GLY A 108 -1.55 1.28 32.72
C GLY A 108 -2.41 1.73 31.55
N VAL A 109 -2.47 0.92 30.49
CA VAL A 109 -3.27 1.18 29.31
C VAL A 109 -4.69 0.97 29.77
N PRO A 110 -5.52 2.04 29.83
CA PRO A 110 -6.90 1.87 30.23
C PRO A 110 -7.57 0.93 29.21
N PRO A 111 -8.31 -0.09 29.68
CA PRO A 111 -8.98 -1.03 28.79
C PRO A 111 -10.01 -0.29 27.89
N PRO A 112 -10.31 -0.84 26.69
CA PRO A 112 -9.91 -2.17 26.22
C PRO A 112 -8.53 -2.20 25.53
N VAL A 113 -7.73 -3.22 25.85
CA VAL A 113 -6.50 -3.56 25.13
C VAL A 113 -6.83 -4.61 24.08
N ILE A 114 -6.65 -4.30 22.80
CA ILE A 114 -6.95 -5.19 21.68
C ILE A 114 -5.64 -5.84 21.20
N ASN A 115 -5.66 -7.14 20.96
CA ASN A 115 -4.54 -7.89 20.41
C ASN A 115 -4.98 -8.73 19.19
N GLY A 116 -4.03 -9.35 18.50
CA GLY A 116 -4.29 -10.13 17.27
C GLY A 116 -5.17 -11.37 17.42
N GLN A 117 -5.52 -11.78 18.66
CA GLN A 117 -6.44 -12.88 18.93
C GLN A 117 -7.89 -12.41 19.12
N HIS A 118 -8.13 -11.10 19.04
CA HIS A 118 -9.48 -10.55 19.19
C HIS A 118 -10.41 -11.13 18.11
N PRO A 119 -11.63 -11.58 18.45
CA PRO A 119 -12.51 -12.34 17.56
C PRO A 119 -12.95 -11.59 16.30
N ALA A 120 -12.82 -10.26 16.30
CA ALA A 120 -13.09 -9.41 15.15
C ALA A 120 -11.97 -9.40 14.11
N ILE A 121 -10.79 -9.92 14.43
CA ILE A 121 -9.59 -9.83 13.61
C ILE A 121 -9.41 -11.13 12.84
N ALA A 122 -9.33 -11.03 11.53
CA ALA A 122 -8.86 -12.11 10.67
C ALA A 122 -7.62 -11.68 9.90
N GLN A 123 -6.68 -12.62 9.76
CA GLN A 123 -5.51 -12.43 8.91
C GLN A 123 -5.84 -12.90 7.49
N ARG A 124 -5.42 -12.11 6.49
CA ARG A 124 -5.52 -12.48 5.08
C ARG A 124 -4.20 -12.27 4.36
N GLN A 125 -3.88 -13.22 3.49
CA GLN A 125 -2.80 -13.06 2.53
C GLN A 125 -3.29 -12.18 1.38
N CYS A 126 -2.56 -11.10 1.14
CA CYS A 126 -2.87 -10.13 0.10
C CYS A 126 -1.64 -9.90 -0.77
N ILE A 127 -1.84 -9.27 -1.92
CA ILE A 127 -0.75 -8.90 -2.81
C ILE A 127 -0.84 -7.44 -3.23
N THR A 128 0.30 -6.82 -3.49
CA THR A 128 0.37 -5.56 -4.24
C THR A 128 1.09 -5.81 -5.57
N ILE A 129 0.74 -5.03 -6.60
CA ILE A 129 1.40 -5.07 -7.91
C ILE A 129 2.22 -3.79 -8.07
N THR A 130 3.47 -3.96 -8.48
CA THR A 130 4.36 -2.85 -8.81
C THR A 130 4.85 -2.93 -10.25
N CYS A 131 5.15 -1.79 -10.84
CA CYS A 131 5.72 -1.71 -12.17
C CYS A 131 7.14 -2.28 -12.12
N PRO A 132 7.49 -3.32 -12.92
CA PRO A 132 8.81 -3.96 -12.86
C PRO A 132 9.97 -3.01 -13.17
N ASP A 133 9.72 -1.94 -13.93
CA ASP A 133 10.77 -1.04 -14.41
C ASP A 133 11.08 0.10 -13.45
N CYS A 134 10.05 0.63 -12.78
CA CYS A 134 10.20 1.80 -11.91
C CYS A 134 9.88 1.52 -10.44
N GLY A 135 9.33 0.34 -10.12
CA GLY A 135 8.91 -0.04 -8.77
C GLY A 135 7.66 0.68 -8.27
N SER A 136 7.07 1.58 -9.05
CA SER A 136 5.85 2.29 -8.67
C SER A 136 4.68 1.33 -8.56
N GLY A 137 3.99 1.38 -7.42
CA GLY A 137 2.73 0.67 -7.19
C GLY A 137 1.56 1.30 -7.94
N VAL A 138 0.41 0.66 -7.84
CA VAL A 138 -0.87 1.27 -8.20
C VAL A 138 -1.18 2.30 -7.12
N THR A 139 -1.36 3.56 -7.48
CA THR A 139 -1.85 4.58 -6.54
C THR A 139 -3.36 4.65 -6.70
N ALA A 140 -4.12 4.50 -5.61
CA ALA A 140 -5.52 4.91 -5.65
C ALA A 140 -5.56 6.41 -5.96
N ASP A 141 -6.41 6.84 -6.89
CA ASP A 141 -6.51 8.22 -7.40
C ASP A 141 -6.69 9.31 -6.31
N ASP A 142 -6.90 8.92 -5.04
CA ASP A 142 -6.90 9.79 -3.86
C ASP A 142 -5.80 9.34 -2.87
N ASP A 143 -4.68 10.06 -2.88
CA ASP A 143 -3.39 9.83 -2.17
C ASP A 143 -3.44 9.67 -0.63
N GLU A 144 -4.61 9.45 -0.02
CA GLU A 144 -4.76 9.22 1.43
C GLU A 144 -4.89 7.74 1.81
N ARG A 145 -5.26 6.85 0.86
CA ARG A 145 -5.61 5.44 1.15
C ARG A 145 -4.45 4.45 1.05
N GLY A 146 -3.27 4.88 0.57
CA GLY A 146 -2.11 4.01 0.39
C GLY A 146 -2.20 3.08 -0.83
N GLU A 147 -1.21 2.19 -0.98
CA GLU A 147 -1.16 1.21 -2.07
C GLU A 147 -2.29 0.15 -1.89
N PRO A 148 -3.04 -0.24 -2.94
CA PRO A 148 -4.13 -1.18 -2.83
C PRO A 148 -3.63 -2.62 -2.66
N HIS A 149 -4.23 -3.34 -1.70
CA HIS A 149 -3.93 -4.74 -1.41
C HIS A 149 -5.02 -5.65 -1.98
N TYR A 150 -4.67 -6.57 -2.87
CA TYR A 150 -5.63 -7.46 -3.52
C TYR A 150 -5.63 -8.86 -2.92
N SER A 151 -6.79 -9.53 -2.94
CA SER A 151 -6.94 -10.92 -2.47
C SER A 151 -6.37 -11.97 -3.44
N SER A 152 -6.12 -11.58 -4.69
CA SER A 152 -5.59 -12.48 -5.72
C SER A 152 -4.94 -11.71 -6.87
N ILE A 153 -4.10 -12.42 -7.64
CA ILE A 153 -3.48 -11.89 -8.86
C ILE A 153 -4.56 -11.53 -9.89
N GLU A 154 -5.63 -12.30 -10.00
CA GLU A 154 -6.74 -12.03 -10.90
C GLU A 154 -7.46 -10.72 -10.57
N ALA A 155 -7.74 -10.46 -9.29
CA ALA A 155 -8.38 -9.22 -8.85
C ALA A 155 -7.47 -8.02 -9.17
N ALA A 156 -6.19 -8.12 -8.81
CA ALA A 156 -5.20 -7.08 -9.08
C ALA A 156 -5.08 -6.78 -10.58
N LEU A 157 -5.00 -7.81 -11.43
CA LEU A 157 -4.90 -7.62 -12.88
C LEU A 157 -6.18 -7.09 -13.53
N THR A 158 -7.34 -7.37 -12.92
CA THR A 158 -8.63 -6.82 -13.39
C THR A 158 -8.67 -5.32 -13.13
N ASP A 159 -8.26 -4.91 -11.93
CA ASP A 159 -8.21 -3.51 -11.51
C ASP A 159 -7.18 -2.71 -12.33
N VAL A 160 -5.93 -3.19 -12.36
CA VAL A 160 -4.85 -2.59 -13.16
C VAL A 160 -5.17 -2.59 -14.65
N GLY A 161 -5.96 -3.56 -15.13
CA GLY A 161 -6.41 -3.59 -16.53
C GLY A 161 -7.49 -2.56 -16.86
N ALA A 162 -8.24 -2.08 -15.87
CA ALA A 162 -9.21 -1.00 -16.00
C ALA A 162 -8.55 0.38 -15.87
N ASP A 163 -7.41 0.46 -15.18
CA ASP A 163 -6.61 1.67 -15.04
C ASP A 163 -5.92 2.03 -16.36
N TYR A 164 -6.18 3.25 -16.85
CA TYR A 164 -5.60 3.76 -18.09
C TYR A 164 -4.09 4.06 -17.94
N GLU A 165 -3.57 4.20 -16.74
CA GLU A 165 -2.15 4.44 -16.48
C GLU A 165 -1.30 3.17 -16.56
N TRP A 166 -1.93 2.01 -16.70
CA TRP A 166 -1.24 0.73 -16.84
C TRP A 166 -1.46 0.09 -18.20
N ILE A 167 -0.50 -0.74 -18.60
CA ILE A 167 -0.57 -1.59 -19.78
C ILE A 167 -0.55 -3.03 -19.29
N VAL A 168 -1.67 -3.75 -19.49
CA VAL A 168 -1.81 -5.17 -19.15
C VAL A 168 -1.98 -5.98 -20.43
N SER A 169 -1.03 -6.89 -20.67
CA SER A 169 -1.05 -7.77 -21.85
C SER A 169 -0.37 -9.10 -21.54
N ASP A 170 -0.40 -10.03 -22.49
CA ASP A 170 0.29 -11.32 -22.40
C ASP A 170 1.83 -11.21 -22.35
N VAL A 171 2.39 -10.06 -22.71
CA VAL A 171 3.83 -9.87 -22.87
C VAL A 171 4.38 -8.88 -21.86
N VAL A 172 3.59 -7.88 -21.48
CA VAL A 172 4.01 -6.79 -20.60
C VAL A 172 2.89 -6.40 -19.65
N ILE A 173 3.28 -6.19 -18.39
CA ILE A 173 2.48 -5.60 -17.32
C ILE A 173 3.37 -4.53 -16.67
N CYS A 174 3.10 -3.26 -16.94
CA CYS A 174 3.86 -2.13 -16.41
C CYS A 174 3.05 -0.83 -16.53
N CYS A 175 3.48 0.22 -15.85
CA CYS A 175 2.91 1.55 -16.05
C CYS A 175 3.15 2.04 -17.50
N ARG A 176 2.24 2.86 -18.00
CA ARG A 176 2.25 3.42 -19.35
C ARG A 176 3.49 4.24 -19.62
N SER A 177 3.99 4.97 -18.63
CA SER A 177 5.26 5.72 -18.76
C SER A 177 6.43 4.79 -19.09
N CYS A 178 6.56 3.65 -18.41
CA CYS A 178 7.62 2.69 -18.68
C CYS A 178 7.41 1.95 -20.00
N ALA A 179 6.16 1.62 -20.34
CA ALA A 179 5.83 1.07 -21.66
C ALA A 179 6.27 2.01 -22.80
N SER A 180 5.93 3.31 -22.73
CA SER A 180 6.34 4.30 -23.73
C SER A 180 7.86 4.45 -23.81
N ARG A 181 8.58 4.37 -22.69
CA ARG A 181 10.05 4.42 -22.67
C ARG A 181 10.67 3.21 -23.36
N ARG A 182 10.14 2.00 -23.13
CA ARG A 182 10.58 0.78 -23.82
C ARG A 182 10.37 0.90 -25.33
N GLU A 183 9.21 1.40 -25.75
CA GLU A 183 8.91 1.59 -27.17
C GLU A 183 9.86 2.58 -27.85
N CYS A 184 10.09 3.74 -27.22
CA CYS A 184 11.05 4.73 -27.74
C CYS A 184 12.49 4.19 -27.78
N ALA A 185 12.89 3.39 -26.78
CA ALA A 185 14.22 2.76 -26.76
C ALA A 185 14.38 1.72 -27.88
N ALA A 186 13.30 1.08 -28.33
CA ALA A 186 13.31 0.09 -29.40
C ALA A 186 13.21 0.70 -30.81
N THR A 187 12.69 1.92 -30.94
CA THR A 187 12.45 2.59 -32.21
C THR A 187 13.39 3.77 -32.37
N GLU A 188 13.03 4.91 -31.80
CA GLU A 188 13.84 6.12 -31.65
C GLU A 188 13.07 7.11 -30.74
N HIS A 189 13.77 8.05 -30.11
CA HIS A 189 13.12 9.14 -29.39
C HIS A 189 12.76 10.30 -30.33
N ASP A 190 11.53 10.82 -30.24
CA ASP A 190 11.11 12.06 -30.92
C ASP A 190 11.32 13.27 -30.01
N PHE A 191 12.45 13.96 -30.17
CA PHE A 191 12.75 15.20 -29.46
C PHE A 191 12.36 16.40 -30.32
N PRO A 192 11.79 17.48 -29.74
CA PRO A 192 11.54 18.70 -30.50
C PRO A 192 12.84 19.39 -30.92
N ASP A 193 12.74 20.13 -32.03
CA ASP A 193 13.87 20.89 -32.60
C ASP A 193 14.36 22.01 -31.69
N GLN A 194 13.44 22.62 -30.93
CA GLN A 194 13.73 23.69 -29.97
C GLN A 194 13.75 23.13 -28.55
N PRO A 195 14.72 23.53 -27.70
CA PRO A 195 14.75 23.13 -26.31
C PRO A 195 13.53 23.66 -25.57
N GLN A 196 12.92 22.81 -24.75
CA GLN A 196 11.81 23.24 -23.88
C GLN A 196 12.29 23.97 -22.63
N MET A 197 13.56 23.74 -22.23
CA MET A 197 14.17 24.45 -21.11
C MET A 197 15.67 24.66 -21.39
N ILE A 198 16.17 25.84 -21.07
CA ILE A 198 17.60 26.15 -21.04
C ILE A 198 17.93 26.56 -19.62
N ARG A 199 18.95 25.92 -19.03
CA ARG A 199 19.44 26.27 -17.69
C ARG A 199 20.96 26.21 -17.71
N GLU A 200 21.58 27.33 -17.35
CA GLU A 200 23.03 27.52 -17.42
C GLU A 200 23.54 27.33 -18.87
N ASP A 201 24.41 26.35 -19.11
CA ASP A 201 24.98 25.97 -20.40
C ASP A 201 24.36 24.68 -20.96
N LEU A 202 23.18 24.28 -20.48
CA LEU A 202 22.50 23.05 -20.89
C LEU A 202 21.10 23.32 -21.50
N GLU A 203 20.88 22.72 -22.66
CA GLU A 203 19.57 22.55 -23.29
C GLU A 203 18.94 21.25 -22.80
N TYR A 204 17.70 21.34 -22.32
CA TYR A 204 16.88 20.20 -21.93
C TYR A 204 15.77 20.00 -22.95
N ARG A 205 15.74 18.79 -23.49
CA ARG A 205 14.69 18.32 -24.39
C ARG A 205 14.00 17.13 -23.76
N TRP A 206 12.68 17.07 -23.86
CA TRP A 206 11.91 15.89 -23.48
C TRP A 206 11.30 15.24 -24.71
N CYS A 207 11.44 13.91 -24.82
CA CYS A 207 10.81 13.12 -25.87
C CYS A 207 9.29 13.32 -25.81
N ARG A 208 8.64 13.62 -26.95
CA ARG A 208 7.20 13.88 -27.02
C ARG A 208 6.35 12.67 -26.62
N ASN A 209 6.88 11.46 -26.78
CA ASN A 209 6.14 10.22 -26.54
C ASN A 209 6.34 9.68 -25.12
N CYS A 210 7.59 9.64 -24.63
CA CYS A 210 7.91 8.99 -23.35
C CYS A 210 8.43 9.94 -22.27
N HIS A 211 8.57 11.24 -22.59
CA HIS A 211 9.13 12.25 -21.69
C HIS A 211 10.53 11.92 -21.13
N SER A 212 11.28 11.02 -21.78
CA SER A 212 12.70 10.82 -21.45
C SER A 212 13.47 12.11 -21.73
N PRO A 213 14.37 12.53 -20.83
CA PRO A 213 15.17 13.73 -21.04
C PRO A 213 16.35 13.45 -21.98
N LEU A 214 16.67 14.44 -22.79
CA LEU A 214 17.94 14.61 -23.50
C LEU A 214 18.55 15.94 -23.04
N THR A 215 19.79 15.88 -22.59
CA THR A 215 20.54 17.05 -22.16
C THR A 215 21.70 17.25 -23.11
N MET A 216 21.82 18.45 -23.68
CA MET A 216 22.89 18.82 -24.59
C MET A 216 23.54 20.13 -24.13
N PRO A 217 24.85 20.31 -24.36
CA PRO A 217 25.48 21.62 -24.13
C PRO A 217 24.91 22.66 -25.10
N VAL A 218 24.71 23.88 -24.62
CA VAL A 218 24.40 25.05 -25.45
C VAL A 218 25.63 25.31 -26.32
N ILE A 219 25.49 25.12 -27.64
CA ILE A 219 26.57 25.45 -28.57
C ILE A 219 26.64 26.98 -28.67
N ASN A 220 27.52 27.58 -27.87
CA ASN A 220 27.88 28.98 -28.04
C ASN A 220 28.91 29.08 -29.19
N PRO A 221 28.57 29.70 -30.33
CA PRO A 221 29.52 29.86 -31.44
C PRO A 221 30.77 30.68 -31.09
N GLU A 222 30.80 31.35 -29.93
CA GLU A 222 31.95 32.11 -29.41
C GLU A 222 32.85 31.31 -28.45
N MET A 223 32.48 30.08 -28.06
CA MET A 223 33.36 29.21 -27.26
C MET A 223 34.43 28.57 -28.15
N THR A 224 35.69 28.98 -27.95
CA THR A 224 36.85 28.31 -28.51
C THR A 224 37.10 27.01 -27.74
N TRP A 225 37.04 25.88 -28.43
CA TRP A 225 37.44 24.58 -27.87
C TRP A 225 38.94 24.59 -27.56
N PRO A 226 39.39 24.05 -26.41
CA PRO A 226 40.81 23.86 -26.14
C PRO A 226 41.46 22.82 -27.07
#